data_AF-A0A8R1IGS2-F1
#
_entry.id   AF-A0A8R1IGS2-F1
#
_cell.length_a   1.000
_cell.length_b   1.000
_cell.length_c   1.000
_cell.angle_alpha   90.00
_cell.angle_beta   90.00
_cell.angle_gamma   90.00
#
_symmetry.space_group_name_H-M   'P 1'
#
loop_
_entity.id
_entity.type
_entity.pdbx_description
1 polymer ?
#
loop_
_entity_poly.entity_id
_entity_poly.type
_entity_poly.pdbx_seq_one_letter_code
_entity_poly.pdbx_strand_id
1 'polypeptide(L)'
;METTSFVSGISRKDAGRYSRQLLVNDFGVSGQKGLKNAKVLIVGAGGLGCPTATYLGAAGVGTLGIVDYDEVGKKKKGKSDNK
;
A
#
# COMPACT_ATOMS: atom_id res chain seq x y z
N MET A 1 35.36 -4.13 -5.20
CA MET A 1 34.13 -3.38 -5.55
C MET A 1 32.99 -4.38 -5.51
N GLU A 2 32.25 -4.43 -4.41
CA GLU A 2 31.15 -5.38 -4.17
C GLU A 2 29.82 -4.81 -4.68
N THR A 3 29.17 -5.45 -5.66
CA THR A 3 27.83 -5.02 -6.13
C THR A 3 26.85 -6.15 -6.48
N THR A 4 27.12 -7.41 -6.11
CA THR A 4 26.30 -8.56 -6.55
C THR A 4 25.44 -9.23 -5.46
N SER A 5 25.37 -8.69 -4.24
CA SER A 5 24.62 -9.33 -3.13
C SER A 5 23.22 -8.74 -2.85
N PHE A 6 22.84 -7.59 -3.42
CA PHE A 6 21.69 -6.82 -2.92
C PHE A 6 20.29 -7.26 -3.40
N VAL A 7 20.15 -8.20 -4.35
CA VAL A 7 18.84 -8.52 -4.97
C VAL A 7 18.37 -9.96 -4.78
N SER A 8 18.97 -10.70 -3.85
CA SER A 8 18.60 -12.09 -3.56
C SER A 8 17.29 -12.18 -2.75
N GLY A 9 16.14 -12.03 -3.40
CA GLY A 9 14.85 -12.30 -2.73
C GLY A 9 13.60 -11.65 -3.29
N ILE A 10 13.70 -10.85 -4.36
CA ILE A 10 12.55 -10.22 -5.03
C ILE A 10 12.70 -10.31 -6.55
N SER A 11 11.58 -10.31 -7.28
CA SER A 11 11.59 -10.44 -8.74
C SER A 11 12.26 -9.23 -9.41
N ARG A 12 12.82 -9.38 -10.63
CA ARG A 12 13.39 -8.24 -11.38
C ARG A 12 12.39 -7.10 -11.59
N LYS A 13 11.11 -7.44 -11.80
CA LYS A 13 10.04 -6.46 -11.96
C LYS A 13 9.83 -5.65 -10.66
N ASP A 14 9.80 -6.34 -9.53
CA ASP A 14 9.66 -5.73 -8.21
C ASP A 14 10.90 -4.91 -7.85
N ALA A 15 12.10 -5.39 -8.16
CA ALA A 15 13.36 -4.65 -7.96
C ALA A 15 13.37 -3.31 -8.73
N GLY A 16 12.87 -3.30 -9.98
CA GLY A 16 12.69 -2.06 -10.72
C GLY A 16 11.65 -1.13 -10.09
N ARG A 17 10.45 -1.67 -9.82
CA ARG A 17 9.30 -0.91 -9.30
C ARG A 17 9.55 -0.30 -7.91
N TYR A 18 10.21 -1.05 -7.01
CA TYR A 18 10.44 -0.67 -5.63
C TYR A 18 11.88 -0.19 -5.37
N SER A 19 12.69 0.01 -6.42
CA SER A 19 14.09 0.42 -6.35
C SER A 19 14.35 1.55 -5.34
N ARG A 20 13.51 2.59 -5.32
CA ARG A 20 13.63 3.71 -4.36
C ARG A 20 13.26 3.34 -2.93
N GLN A 21 12.29 2.46 -2.73
CA GLN A 21 11.89 1.98 -1.40
C GLN A 21 12.99 1.10 -0.78
N LEU A 22 13.67 0.30 -1.60
CA LEU A 22 14.79 -0.57 -1.15
C LEU A 22 16.00 0.22 -0.64
N LEU A 23 16.16 1.50 -1.02
CA LEU A 23 17.24 2.37 -0.55
C LEU A 23 16.98 2.99 0.83
N VAL A 24 15.76 2.86 1.36
CA VAL A 24 15.41 3.38 2.68
C VAL A 24 16.14 2.55 3.74
N ASN A 25 16.86 3.25 4.63
CA ASN A 25 17.57 2.63 5.75
C ASN A 25 16.62 1.74 6.57
N ASP A 26 17.11 0.57 6.99
CA ASP A 26 16.38 -0.43 7.77
C ASP A 26 15.15 -1.07 7.10
N PHE A 27 14.84 -0.73 5.84
CA PHE A 27 13.78 -1.37 5.06
C PHE A 27 14.32 -2.47 4.14
N GLY A 28 15.08 -2.08 3.10
CA GLY A 28 15.74 -2.99 2.16
C GLY A 28 14.84 -4.09 1.57
N VAL A 29 15.47 -5.19 1.14
CA VAL A 29 14.79 -6.35 0.54
C VAL A 29 13.90 -7.07 1.55
N SER A 30 14.32 -7.14 2.82
CA SER A 30 13.56 -7.80 3.89
C SER A 30 12.21 -7.11 4.13
N GLY A 31 12.20 -5.78 4.22
CA GLY A 31 10.99 -4.99 4.37
C GLY A 31 10.04 -5.15 3.18
N GLN A 32 10.57 -5.11 1.95
CA GLN A 32 9.74 -5.30 0.76
C GLN A 32 9.13 -6.70 0.69
N LYS A 33 9.89 -7.73 1.08
CA LYS A 33 9.38 -9.10 1.18
C LYS A 33 8.31 -9.24 2.26
N GLY A 34 8.47 -8.53 3.38
CA GLY A 34 7.45 -8.39 4.42
C GLY A 34 6.14 -7.84 3.86
N LEU A 35 6.18 -6.70 3.16
CA LEU A 35 4.99 -6.12 2.51
C LEU A 35 4.37 -7.08 1.49
N LYS A 36 5.19 -7.73 0.67
CA LYS A 36 4.72 -8.68 -0.35
C LYS A 36 3.98 -9.88 0.25
N ASN A 37 4.33 -10.30 1.46
CA ASN A 37 3.67 -11.40 2.17
C ASN A 37 2.50 -10.92 3.05
N ALA A 38 2.37 -9.61 3.28
CA ALA A 38 1.33 -9.06 4.13
C ALA A 38 -0.06 -9.14 3.47
N LYS A 39 -1.07 -9.35 4.32
CA LYS A 39 -2.49 -9.28 3.97
C LYS A 39 -3.14 -8.23 4.86
N VAL A 40 -3.74 -7.22 4.24
CA VAL A 40 -4.37 -6.11 4.95
C VAL A 40 -5.82 -5.98 4.52
N LEU A 41 -6.73 -5.86 5.49
CA LEU A 41 -8.14 -5.56 5.29
C LEU A 41 -8.39 -4.08 5.64
N ILE A 42 -8.96 -3.34 4.70
CA ILE A 42 -9.40 -1.96 4.87
C ILE A 42 -10.92 -1.97 4.98
N VAL A 43 -11.45 -1.41 6.07
CA VAL A 43 -12.90 -1.28 6.29
C VAL A 43 -13.29 0.19 6.06
N GLY A 44 -14.11 0.41 5.05
CA GLY A 44 -14.51 1.71 4.52
C GLY A 44 -13.62 2.14 3.36
N ALA A 45 -14.22 2.39 2.19
CA ALA A 45 -13.62 2.92 0.97
C ALA A 45 -13.98 4.42 0.77
N GLY A 46 -13.98 5.16 1.89
CA GLY A 46 -14.24 6.60 1.94
C GLY A 46 -12.99 7.46 1.99
N GLY A 47 -13.08 8.64 2.63
CA GLY A 47 -12.01 9.63 2.69
C GLY A 47 -10.72 9.16 3.38
N LEU A 48 -10.78 8.11 4.21
CA LEU A 48 -9.61 7.49 4.84
C LEU A 48 -9.15 6.24 4.10
N GLY A 49 -10.09 5.38 3.71
CA GLY A 49 -9.77 4.12 3.03
C GLY A 49 -9.11 4.31 1.67
N CYS A 50 -9.58 5.27 0.88
CA CYS A 50 -9.03 5.55 -0.46
C CYS A 50 -7.54 5.92 -0.44
N PRO A 51 -7.08 6.94 0.32
CA PRO A 51 -5.65 7.24 0.39
C PRO A 51 -4.86 6.08 1.01
N THR A 52 -5.38 5.42 2.06
CA THR A 52 -4.70 4.26 2.66
C THR A 52 -4.50 3.12 1.66
N ALA A 53 -5.54 2.72 0.92
CA ALA A 53 -5.46 1.69 -0.10
C ALA A 53 -4.47 2.05 -1.21
N THR A 54 -4.48 3.32 -1.62
CA THR A 54 -3.57 3.86 -2.64
C THR A 54 -2.12 3.69 -2.21
N TYR A 55 -1.77 4.11 -0.99
CA TYR A 55 -0.40 4.02 -0.49
C TYR A 55 0.03 2.58 -0.21
N LEU A 56 -0.83 1.75 0.37
CA LEU A 56 -0.50 0.34 0.60
C LEU A 56 -0.30 -0.44 -0.71
N GLY A 57 -1.11 -0.16 -1.72
CA GLY A 57 -0.96 -0.73 -3.06
C GLY A 57 0.33 -0.27 -3.74
N ALA A 58 0.67 1.01 -3.61
CA ALA A 58 1.92 1.57 -4.13
C ALA A 58 3.17 1.03 -3.40
N ALA A 59 3.08 0.82 -2.09
CA ALA A 59 4.13 0.21 -1.27
C ALA A 59 4.34 -1.28 -1.58
N GLY A 60 3.37 -1.93 -2.23
CA GLY A 60 3.50 -3.32 -2.69
C GLY A 60 3.03 -4.36 -1.67
N VAL A 61 2.02 -4.03 -0.86
CA VAL A 61 1.32 -5.02 -0.04
C VAL A 61 0.79 -6.16 -0.92
N GLY A 62 1.02 -7.40 -0.52
CA GLY A 62 0.70 -8.59 -1.30
C GLY A 62 -0.79 -8.84 -1.50
N THR A 63 -1.61 -8.58 -0.48
CA THR A 63 -3.06 -8.74 -0.55
C THR A 63 -3.76 -7.59 0.16
N LEU A 64 -4.62 -6.90 -0.59
CA LEU A 64 -5.49 -5.85 -0.06
C LEU A 64 -6.94 -6.30 -0.21
N GLY A 65 -7.61 -6.50 0.92
CA GLY A 65 -9.07 -6.60 0.98
C GLY A 65 -9.64 -5.23 1.30
N ILE A 66 -10.72 -4.86 0.62
CA ILE A 66 -11.46 -3.62 0.91
C ILE A 66 -12.92 -4.00 1.07
N VAL A 67 -13.53 -3.59 2.18
CA VAL A 67 -14.96 -3.78 2.45
C VAL A 67 -15.57 -2.42 2.68
N ASP A 68 -16.61 -2.09 1.91
CA ASP A 68 -17.47 -0.94 2.16
C ASP A 68 -18.92 -1.40 1.98
N TYR A 69 -19.82 -0.82 2.77
CA TYR A 69 -21.25 -1.06 2.71
C TYR A 69 -21.97 0.01 1.88
N ASP A 70 -21.36 1.19 1.72
CA ASP A 70 -21.94 2.30 0.99
C ASP A 70 -21.62 2.21 -0.51
N GLU A 71 -22.56 2.65 -1.35
CA GLU A 71 -22.30 2.94 -2.76
C GLU A 71 -21.62 4.30 -2.93
N VAL A 72 -20.94 4.49 -4.06
CA VAL A 72 -20.31 5.78 -4.40
C VAL A 72 -21.39 6.83 -4.68
N GLY A 73 -21.74 7.59 -3.64
CA GLY A 73 -22.65 8.73 -3.74
C GLY A 73 -21.95 10.02 -4.21
N LYS A 74 -22.68 10.89 -4.91
CA LYS A 74 -22.24 12.29 -5.08
C LYS A 74 -22.28 12.97 -3.71
N LYS A 75 -21.17 13.58 -3.27
CA LYS A 75 -20.98 14.32 -1.99
C LYS A 75 -22.16 14.20 -1.01
N LYS A 76 -21.98 13.46 0.09
CA LYS A 76 -22.79 13.67 1.30
C LYS A 76 -22.50 15.12 1.73
N LYS A 77 -23.38 16.07 1.35
CA LYS A 77 -23.33 17.44 1.89
C LYS A 77 -23.26 17.28 3.40
N GLY A 78 -22.36 18.03 4.05
CA GLY A 78 -22.30 18.06 5.50
C GLY A 78 -23.71 18.17 6.05
N LYS A 79 -24.04 17.36 7.05
CA LYS A 79 -25.19 17.65 7.89
C LYS A 79 -24.90 19.04 8.47
N SER A 80 -25.46 20.06 7.82
CA SER A 80 -25.60 21.36 8.46
C SER A 80 -26.65 21.09 9.52
N ASP A 81 -26.18 20.97 10.75
CA ASP A 81 -27.02 20.97 11.93
C ASP A 81 -27.89 22.23 11.85
N ASN A 82 -29.17 22.02 11.54
CA ASN A 82 -30.21 22.98 11.85
C ASN A 82 -31.46 22.17 12.19
N LYS A 83 -31.55 21.83 13.47
CA LYS A 83 -32.81 21.58 14.15
C LYS A 83 -32.96 22.62 15.24
#